data_AF-A0AA37GRR0-F1
#
_entry.id   AF-A0AA37GRR0-F1
#
_cell.length_a   1.000
_cell.length_b   1.000
_cell.length_c   1.000
_cell.angle_alpha   90.00
_cell.angle_beta   90.00
_cell.angle_gamma   90.00
#
_symmetry.space_group_name_H-M   'P 1'
#
loop_
_entity.id
_entity.type
_entity.pdbx_description
1 polymer ?
#
loop_
_entity_poly.entity_id
_entity_poly.type
_entity_poly.pdbx_seq_one_letter_code
_entity_poly.pdbx_strand_id
1 'polypeptide(L)'
;MGQRKDGSWPDSFRGQVEQAVANITTALISGGGYPRDIVQLRFYVVEWTESLTPDLIGPVADFLRNDYGISHKPLTTLLPVSKLALPEAKFEIEAVARVAVARVAVASKTWPSTHMTDKLYQPSVSLSPIPEVEVDVIVVGGGFSGLMAAYEVSKAGHKPLLLEAKHRIGGRSFTQPLRSTPDAVIDMGAAWINKNIQPTVYALCEKFSLETIAQYTTGDTIEQDHGGNIYRAPERRLENVSYHHIGLV
;
A
#
# COMPACT_ATOMS: atom_id res chain seq x y z
N MET A 1 9.12 15.81 -1.62
CA MET A 1 9.40 16.77 -0.53
C MET A 1 9.49 18.19 -1.06
N GLY A 2 9.38 19.20 -0.19
CA GLY A 2 9.36 20.64 -0.51
C GLY A 2 10.71 21.32 -0.71
N GLN A 3 11.78 20.57 -1.02
CA GLN A 3 13.11 21.12 -1.24
C GLN A 3 13.22 21.71 -2.66
N ARG A 4 13.92 22.85 -2.79
CA ARG A 4 14.25 23.44 -4.10
C ARG A 4 15.43 22.71 -4.76
N LYS A 5 15.62 22.94 -6.05
CA LYS A 5 16.70 22.31 -6.84
C LYS A 5 18.11 22.62 -6.32
N ASP A 6 18.30 23.79 -5.70
CA ASP A 6 19.56 24.22 -5.10
C ASP A 6 19.80 23.64 -3.69
N GLY A 7 18.89 22.80 -3.19
CA GLY A 7 18.94 22.21 -1.86
C GLY A 7 18.33 23.08 -0.76
N SER A 8 17.95 24.33 -1.06
CA SER A 8 17.30 25.22 -0.09
C SER A 8 15.84 24.83 0.17
N TRP A 9 15.31 25.27 1.31
CA TRP A 9 13.93 25.02 1.72
C TRP A 9 13.16 26.33 1.79
N PRO A 10 11.88 26.37 1.36
CA PRO A 10 10.98 27.43 1.75
C PRO A 10 10.81 27.49 3.28
N ASP A 11 10.77 28.71 3.83
CA ASP A 11 10.70 28.93 5.28
C ASP A 11 9.33 28.58 5.87
N SER A 12 8.26 28.81 5.10
CA SER A 12 6.89 28.57 5.52
C SER A 12 6.42 27.15 5.16
N PHE A 13 5.50 26.61 5.97
CA PHE A 13 4.85 25.34 5.68
C PHE A 13 4.16 25.36 4.31
N ARG A 14 3.35 26.39 4.04
CA ARG A 14 2.71 26.61 2.73
C ARG A 14 3.72 26.60 1.58
N GLY A 15 4.84 27.30 1.73
CA GLY A 15 5.90 27.34 0.70
C GLY A 15 6.50 25.96 0.44
N GLN A 16 6.68 25.14 1.47
CA GLN A 16 7.13 23.76 1.29
C GLN A 16 6.07 22.89 0.61
N VAL A 17 4.78 23.09 0.90
CA VAL A 17 3.68 22.40 0.19
C VAL A 17 3.67 22.76 -1.29
N GLU A 18 3.69 24.05 -1.62
CA GLU A 18 3.72 24.57 -3.00
C GLU A 18 4.94 24.02 -3.76
N GLN A 19 6.12 24.04 -3.14
CA GLN A 19 7.32 23.48 -3.75
C GLN A 19 7.24 21.96 -3.93
N ALA A 20 6.68 21.23 -2.97
CA ALA A 20 6.57 19.78 -3.06
C ALA A 20 5.60 19.35 -4.17
N VAL A 21 4.50 20.09 -4.33
CA VAL A 21 3.54 19.98 -5.43
C VAL A 21 4.20 20.26 -6.79
N ALA A 22 5.02 21.32 -6.90
CA ALA A 22 5.75 21.63 -8.13
C ALA A 22 6.76 20.51 -8.49
N ASN A 23 7.42 19.95 -7.47
CA ASN A 23 8.35 18.83 -7.63
C ASN A 23 7.64 17.57 -8.14
N ILE A 24 6.48 17.22 -7.55
CA ILE A 24 5.67 16.08 -8.03
C ILE A 24 5.17 16.30 -9.45
N THR A 25 4.71 17.51 -9.78
CA THR A 25 4.27 17.86 -11.13
C THR A 25 5.39 17.62 -12.14
N THR A 26 6.61 18.06 -11.82
CA THR A 26 7.79 17.84 -12.65
C THR A 26 8.09 16.36 -12.83
N ALA A 27 8.01 15.57 -11.76
CA ALA A 27 8.25 14.12 -11.80
C ALA A 27 7.19 13.40 -12.66
N LEU A 28 5.91 13.74 -12.51
CA LEU A 28 4.81 13.18 -13.29
C LEU A 28 4.98 13.47 -14.77
N ILE A 29 5.21 14.75 -15.13
CA ILE A 29 5.38 15.16 -16.53
C ILE A 29 6.61 14.48 -17.15
N SER A 30 7.71 14.38 -16.41
CA SER A 30 8.91 13.65 -16.86
C SER A 30 8.64 12.16 -17.08
N GLY A 31 7.66 11.58 -16.37
CA GLY A 31 7.19 10.22 -16.56
C GLY A 31 6.08 10.06 -17.60
N GLY A 32 5.68 11.12 -18.31
CA GLY A 32 4.57 11.10 -19.28
C GLY A 32 3.16 11.16 -18.66
N GLY A 33 3.06 11.44 -17.36
CA GLY A 33 1.82 11.62 -16.62
C GLY A 33 1.52 13.08 -16.28
N TYR A 34 0.31 13.33 -15.80
CA TYR A 34 -0.17 14.65 -15.38
C TYR A 34 -0.83 14.57 -13.99
N PRO A 35 -1.00 15.68 -13.27
CA PRO A 35 -1.70 15.71 -11.98
C PRO A 35 -3.09 15.04 -12.00
N ARG A 36 -3.83 15.15 -13.12
CA ARG A 36 -5.12 14.47 -13.34
C ARG A 36 -5.06 12.93 -13.33
N ASP A 37 -3.87 12.36 -13.48
CA ASP A 37 -3.65 10.91 -13.54
C ASP A 37 -3.38 10.34 -12.13
N ILE A 38 -3.28 11.20 -11.10
CA ILE A 38 -3.07 10.80 -9.71
C ILE A 38 -4.32 10.13 -9.18
N VAL A 39 -4.18 8.89 -8.70
CA VAL A 39 -5.27 8.10 -8.09
C VAL A 39 -5.19 8.06 -6.57
N GLN A 40 -4.01 8.33 -6.00
CA GLN A 40 -3.80 8.37 -4.55
C GLN A 40 -2.78 9.43 -4.16
N LEU A 41 -3.05 10.13 -3.06
CA LEU A 41 -2.15 11.05 -2.38
C LEU A 41 -1.96 10.64 -0.93
N ARG A 42 -0.72 10.71 -0.44
CA ARG A 42 -0.41 10.65 0.99
C ARG A 42 0.40 11.87 1.38
N PHE A 43 -0.01 12.50 2.47
CA PHE A 43 0.67 13.64 3.06
C PHE A 43 1.27 13.22 4.40
N TYR A 44 2.52 13.55 4.62
CA TYR A 44 3.19 13.45 5.90
C TYR A 44 3.45 14.86 6.39
N VAL A 45 2.85 15.23 7.51
CA VAL A 45 2.92 16.60 8.05
C VAL A 45 3.53 16.57 9.44
N VAL A 46 4.62 17.31 9.60
CA VAL A 46 5.29 17.49 10.89
C VAL A 46 4.47 18.42 11.76
N GLU A 47 4.20 18.03 13.01
CA GLU A 47 3.48 18.84 14.01
C GLU A 47 2.12 19.37 13.49
N TRP A 48 1.31 18.47 12.92
CA TRP A 48 0.01 18.83 12.34
C TRP A 48 -0.94 19.50 13.35
N THR A 49 -1.56 20.60 12.92
CA THR A 49 -2.64 21.29 13.63
C THR A 49 -3.69 21.77 12.62
N GLU A 50 -4.93 21.95 13.06
CA GLU A 50 -6.05 22.35 12.18
C GLU A 50 -5.81 23.70 11.49
N SER A 51 -5.03 24.60 12.11
CA SER A 51 -4.67 25.90 11.54
C SER A 51 -3.81 25.81 10.27
N LEU A 52 -3.15 24.68 10.02
CA LEU A 52 -2.37 24.44 8.80
C LEU A 52 -3.24 24.01 7.60
N THR A 53 -4.53 23.75 7.82
CA THR A 53 -5.44 23.28 6.76
C THR A 53 -5.47 24.19 5.53
N PRO A 54 -5.58 25.52 5.64
CA PRO A 54 -5.60 26.40 4.46
C PRO A 54 -4.29 26.35 3.67
N ASP A 55 -3.16 26.25 4.39
CA ASP A 55 -1.82 26.21 3.81
C ASP A 55 -1.49 24.88 3.11
N LEU A 56 -2.22 23.81 3.43
CA LEU A 56 -2.13 22.53 2.74
C LEU A 56 -3.16 22.42 1.60
N ILE A 57 -4.43 22.63 1.93
CA ILE A 57 -5.54 22.33 1.01
C ILE A 57 -5.57 23.29 -0.17
N GLY A 58 -5.26 24.58 0.02
CA GLY A 58 -5.22 25.56 -1.06
C GLY A 58 -4.27 25.14 -2.19
N PRO A 59 -2.95 25.02 -1.91
CA PRO A 59 -1.98 24.60 -2.92
C PRO A 59 -2.27 23.26 -3.57
N VAL A 60 -2.72 22.26 -2.79
CA VAL A 60 -3.05 20.92 -3.31
C VAL A 60 -4.29 20.97 -4.22
N ALA A 61 -5.31 21.73 -3.85
CA ALA A 61 -6.51 21.86 -4.67
C ALA A 61 -6.20 22.59 -5.99
N ASP A 62 -5.37 23.63 -5.95
CA ASP A 62 -4.94 24.35 -7.17
C ASP A 62 -4.09 23.46 -8.08
N PHE A 63 -3.18 22.69 -7.50
CA PHE A 63 -2.40 21.65 -8.18
C PHE A 63 -3.26 20.63 -8.95
N LEU A 64 -4.33 20.15 -8.32
CA LEU A 64 -5.24 19.20 -8.95
C LEU A 64 -6.13 19.87 -10.02
N ARG A 65 -6.38 21.18 -9.92
CA ARG A 65 -7.27 21.93 -10.82
C ARG A 65 -6.57 22.56 -12.03
N ASN A 66 -5.38 23.12 -11.87
CA ASN A 66 -4.71 23.94 -12.89
C ASN A 66 -4.48 23.17 -14.18
N ASP A 67 -5.07 23.59 -15.30
CA ASP A 67 -4.92 23.16 -16.72
C ASP A 67 -4.98 21.64 -17.06
N TYR A 68 -4.93 20.76 -16.06
CA TYR A 68 -4.92 19.31 -16.23
C TYR A 68 -6.32 18.70 -16.10
N GLY A 69 -7.25 19.44 -15.46
CA GLY A 69 -8.63 19.06 -15.21
C GLY A 69 -8.77 17.97 -14.14
N ILE A 70 -9.66 18.14 -13.16
CA ILE A 70 -10.00 17.07 -12.22
C ILE A 70 -10.97 16.12 -12.91
N SER A 71 -10.49 14.95 -13.33
CA SER A 71 -11.39 13.84 -13.73
C SER A 71 -11.99 13.14 -12.51
N HIS A 72 -11.26 13.13 -11.39
CA HIS A 72 -11.64 12.47 -10.14
C HIS A 72 -10.89 13.05 -8.93
N LYS A 73 -11.44 12.89 -7.72
CA LYS A 73 -10.75 13.21 -6.47
C LYS A 73 -9.91 12.00 -6.06
N PRO A 74 -8.56 12.11 -5.99
CA PRO A 74 -7.74 10.99 -5.57
C PRO A 74 -8.02 10.61 -4.12
N LEU A 75 -7.89 9.31 -3.81
CA LEU A 75 -7.90 8.85 -2.42
C LEU A 75 -6.77 9.57 -1.68
N THR A 76 -7.10 10.31 -0.64
CA THR A 76 -6.13 11.16 0.06
C THR A 76 -6.06 10.78 1.52
N THR A 77 -4.84 10.60 2.04
CA THR A 77 -4.59 10.35 3.45
C THR A 77 -3.60 11.38 4.00
N LEU A 78 -3.93 11.96 5.15
CA LEU A 78 -3.02 12.82 5.91
C LEU A 78 -2.52 12.04 7.14
N LEU A 79 -1.21 11.97 7.29
CA LEU A 79 -0.52 11.31 8.39
C LEU A 79 0.29 12.35 9.18
N PRO A 80 -0.12 12.70 10.40
CA PRO A 80 0.71 13.47 11.31
C PRO A 80 1.95 12.67 11.70
N VAL A 81 3.12 13.29 11.64
CA VAL A 81 4.40 12.68 12.04
C VAL A 81 5.17 13.62 12.95
N SER A 82 6.06 13.07 13.79
CA SER A 82 6.92 13.90 14.67
C SER A 82 8.14 14.46 13.95
N LYS A 83 8.59 13.82 12.86
CA LYS A 83 9.72 14.26 12.04
C LYS A 83 9.73 13.57 10.69
N LEU A 84 10.43 14.17 9.73
CA LEU A 84 10.78 13.58 8.43
C LEU A 84 12.28 13.25 8.39
N ALA A 85 12.73 12.63 7.30
CA ALA A 85 14.13 12.21 7.14
C ALA A 85 15.12 13.39 7.20
N LEU A 86 14.70 14.57 6.75
CA LEU A 86 15.50 15.80 6.80
C LEU A 86 14.91 16.76 7.85
N PRO A 87 15.71 17.33 8.77
CA PRO A 87 15.21 18.18 9.85
C PRO A 87 14.44 19.42 9.39
N GLU A 88 14.77 19.98 8.24
CA GLU A 88 14.15 21.18 7.67
C GLU A 88 12.79 20.89 7.00
N ALA A 89 12.52 19.62 6.72
CA ALA A 89 11.31 19.20 6.04
C ALA A 89 10.12 19.22 7.00
N LYS A 90 9.12 20.06 6.69
CA LYS A 90 7.85 20.16 7.39
C LYS A 90 6.73 19.38 6.70
N PHE A 91 6.93 19.06 5.41
CA PHE A 91 5.95 18.42 4.56
C PHE A 91 6.58 17.45 3.55
N GLU A 92 6.00 16.26 3.46
CA GLU A 92 6.26 15.31 2.39
C GLU A 92 4.95 14.84 1.76
N ILE A 93 5.00 14.64 0.45
CA ILE A 93 3.88 14.18 -0.36
C ILE A 93 4.36 12.98 -1.18
N GLU A 94 3.53 11.95 -1.18
CA GLU A 94 3.66 10.78 -2.03
C GLU A 94 2.42 10.69 -2.93
N ALA A 95 2.64 10.41 -4.21
CA ALA A 95 1.57 10.27 -5.19
C ALA A 95 1.69 8.96 -5.95
N VAL A 96 0.56 8.29 -6.14
CA VAL A 96 0.43 7.16 -7.09
C VAL A 96 -0.41 7.65 -8.26
N ALA A 97 0.11 7.50 -9.47
CA ALA A 97 -0.56 7.93 -10.69
C ALA A 97 -0.66 6.80 -11.72
N ARG A 98 -1.78 6.77 -12.44
CA ARG A 98 -1.99 5.86 -13.57
C ARG A 98 -1.53 6.53 -14.86
N VAL A 99 -0.29 6.27 -15.26
CA VAL A 99 0.25 6.79 -16.51
C VAL A 99 0.00 5.80 -17.65
N ALA A 100 -0.61 6.27 -18.74
CA ALA A 100 -0.83 5.42 -19.91
C ALA A 100 0.52 5.02 -20.56
N VAL A 101 0.75 3.71 -20.71
CA VAL A 101 2.02 3.14 -21.23
C VAL A 101 2.42 3.74 -22.58
N ALA A 102 1.46 4.05 -23.45
CA ALA A 102 1.72 4.69 -24.75
C ALA A 102 2.35 6.10 -24.65
N ARG A 103 2.23 6.79 -23.51
CA ARG A 103 2.77 8.15 -23.29
C ARG A 103 4.16 8.17 -22.65
N VAL A 104 4.62 7.06 -22.10
CA VAL A 104 5.93 6.94 -21.41
C VAL A 104 7.08 6.73 -22.41
N ALA A 105 6.77 6.45 -23.68
CA ALA A 105 7.74 6.03 -24.70
C ALA A 105 8.81 7.08 -25.13
N VAL A 106 8.84 8.30 -24.58
CA VAL A 106 9.76 9.36 -25.04
C VAL A 106 10.63 9.97 -23.92
N ALA A 107 10.45 9.59 -22.66
CA ALA A 107 11.17 10.25 -21.54
C ALA A 107 11.96 9.33 -20.61
N SER A 108 12.29 8.09 -21.03
CA SER A 108 13.21 7.25 -20.26
C SER A 108 14.66 7.73 -20.40
N LYS A 109 15.07 8.73 -19.60
CA LYS A 109 16.47 8.81 -19.17
C LYS A 109 16.69 7.67 -18.19
N THR A 110 17.24 6.57 -18.70
CA THR A 110 17.65 5.40 -17.93
C THR A 110 18.64 5.80 -16.84
N TRP A 111 18.35 5.40 -15.60
CA TRP A 111 19.30 5.42 -14.49
C TRP A 111 20.51 4.53 -14.85
N PRO A 112 21.76 4.97 -14.64
CA PRO A 112 22.91 4.15 -14.99
C PRO A 112 23.08 3.02 -13.97
N SER A 113 22.48 1.86 -14.22
CA SER A 113 22.87 0.62 -13.56
C SER A 113 24.11 0.08 -14.26
N THR A 114 25.28 0.38 -13.72
CA THR A 114 26.46 -0.46 -13.95
C THR A 114 26.16 -1.81 -13.32
N HIS A 115 25.72 -2.78 -14.13
CA HIS A 115 26.06 -4.22 -14.09
C HIS A 115 25.14 -5.01 -15.06
N MET A 116 25.79 -5.77 -15.95
CA MET A 116 25.29 -6.92 -16.74
C MET A 116 24.28 -6.70 -17.89
N THR A 117 24.87 -6.47 -19.08
CA THR A 117 24.62 -7.12 -20.38
C THR A 117 23.18 -7.35 -20.86
N ASP A 118 22.84 -6.58 -21.90
CA ASP A 118 22.17 -6.99 -23.16
C ASP A 118 21.12 -8.11 -23.09
N LYS A 119 19.87 -7.70 -22.85
CA LYS A 119 18.67 -7.92 -23.69
C LYS A 119 17.41 -7.67 -22.84
N LEU A 120 16.41 -7.01 -23.43
CA LEU A 120 14.98 -6.90 -23.01
C LEU A 120 14.58 -5.71 -22.11
N TYR A 121 14.12 -4.63 -22.73
CA TYR A 121 12.76 -4.11 -22.50
C TYR A 121 12.38 -3.13 -23.63
N GLN A 122 11.65 -3.63 -24.63
CA GLN A 122 10.86 -2.79 -25.53
C GLN A 122 9.39 -3.00 -25.13
N PRO A 123 8.66 -1.97 -24.67
CA PRO A 123 7.24 -2.15 -24.37
C PRO A 123 6.46 -2.17 -25.70
N SER A 124 6.49 -3.29 -26.41
CA SER A 124 5.49 -3.60 -27.44
C SER A 124 4.32 -4.33 -26.79
N VAL A 125 3.76 -3.77 -25.72
CA VAL A 125 2.49 -4.26 -25.18
C VAL A 125 1.40 -3.63 -26.03
N SER A 126 0.98 -4.34 -27.08
CA SER A 126 -0.38 -4.17 -27.59
C SER A 126 -1.31 -4.54 -26.45
N LEU A 127 -1.83 -3.54 -25.74
CA LEU A 127 -2.90 -3.77 -24.78
C LEU A 127 -4.09 -4.26 -25.61
N SER A 128 -4.32 -5.56 -25.62
CA SER A 128 -5.60 -6.11 -26.06
C SER A 128 -6.68 -5.34 -25.32
N PRO A 129 -7.75 -4.89 -26.01
CA PRO A 129 -8.88 -4.27 -25.34
C PRO A 129 -9.28 -5.17 -24.18
N ILE A 130 -9.36 -4.62 -22.97
CA ILE A 130 -9.97 -5.33 -21.84
C ILE A 130 -11.39 -5.66 -22.31
N PRO A 131 -11.83 -6.93 -22.27
CA PRO A 131 -13.17 -7.28 -22.68
C PRO A 131 -14.17 -6.35 -22.00
N GLU A 132 -15.11 -5.82 -22.77
CA GLU A 132 -16.20 -5.05 -22.18
C GLU A 132 -17.08 -6.05 -21.43
N VAL A 133 -17.13 -5.92 -20.10
CA VAL A 133 -17.90 -6.80 -19.23
C VAL A 133 -18.94 -5.97 -18.48
N GLU A 134 -20.20 -6.35 -18.62
CA GLU A 134 -21.29 -5.78 -17.83
C GLU A 134 -21.37 -6.47 -16.47
N VAL A 135 -21.31 -5.68 -15.40
CA VAL A 135 -21.20 -6.15 -14.01
C VAL A 135 -22.07 -5.27 -13.11
N ASP A 136 -22.61 -5.85 -12.04
CA ASP A 136 -23.48 -5.13 -11.10
C ASP A 136 -22.64 -4.34 -10.08
N VAL A 137 -21.47 -4.87 -9.70
CA VAL A 137 -20.60 -4.31 -8.65
C VAL A 137 -19.14 -4.49 -9.03
N ILE A 138 -18.34 -3.43 -8.87
CA ILE A 138 -16.87 -3.51 -8.96
C ILE A 138 -16.28 -3.49 -7.55
N VAL A 139 -15.46 -4.49 -7.22
CA VAL A 139 -14.70 -4.58 -5.98
C VAL A 139 -13.23 -4.34 -6.27
N VAL A 140 -12.62 -3.34 -5.64
CA VAL A 140 -11.21 -2.99 -5.85
C VAL A 140 -10.39 -3.46 -4.64
N GLY A 141 -9.49 -4.42 -4.88
CA GLY A 141 -8.56 -5.01 -3.92
C GLY A 141 -8.92 -6.47 -3.59
N GLY A 142 -8.06 -7.41 -3.96
CA GLY A 142 -8.17 -8.85 -3.72
C GLY A 142 -7.66 -9.30 -2.35
N GLY A 143 -7.76 -8.46 -1.32
CA GLY A 143 -7.54 -8.84 0.08
C GLY A 143 -8.75 -9.53 0.70
N PHE A 144 -8.67 -9.95 1.98
CA PHE A 144 -9.79 -10.64 2.65
C PHE A 144 -11.10 -9.88 2.61
N SER A 145 -11.09 -8.55 2.80
CA SER A 145 -12.31 -7.73 2.75
C SER A 145 -12.93 -7.71 1.36
N GLY A 146 -12.13 -7.54 0.30
CA GLY A 146 -12.62 -7.52 -1.07
C GLY A 146 -13.07 -8.89 -1.56
N LEU A 147 -12.35 -9.97 -1.20
CA LEU A 147 -12.78 -11.34 -1.48
C LEU A 147 -14.12 -11.65 -0.79
N MET A 148 -14.28 -11.27 0.48
CA MET A 148 -15.52 -11.48 1.21
C MET A 148 -16.68 -10.63 0.65
N ALA A 149 -16.41 -9.38 0.26
CA ALA A 149 -17.40 -8.53 -0.39
C ALA A 149 -17.86 -9.11 -1.74
N ALA A 150 -16.92 -9.53 -2.59
CA ALA A 150 -17.24 -10.19 -3.85
C ALA A 150 -18.01 -11.50 -3.63
N TYR A 151 -17.63 -12.29 -2.61
CA TYR A 151 -18.33 -13.52 -2.24
C TYR A 151 -19.79 -13.26 -1.83
N GLU A 152 -20.05 -12.30 -0.94
CA GLU A 152 -21.42 -12.02 -0.47
C GLU A 152 -22.28 -11.37 -1.57
N VAL A 153 -21.70 -10.50 -2.41
CA VAL A 153 -22.40 -9.92 -3.59
C VAL A 153 -22.78 -11.02 -4.59
N SER A 154 -21.86 -11.94 -4.88
CA SER A 154 -22.13 -13.10 -5.73
C SER A 154 -23.23 -13.99 -5.14
N LYS A 155 -23.16 -14.28 -3.83
CA LYS A 155 -24.17 -15.06 -3.12
C LYS A 155 -25.56 -14.40 -3.12
N ALA A 156 -25.62 -13.07 -3.14
CA ALA A 156 -26.87 -12.32 -3.28
C ALA A 156 -27.47 -12.36 -4.71
N GLY A 157 -26.81 -13.02 -5.66
CA GLY A 157 -27.27 -13.18 -7.03
C GLY A 157 -26.80 -12.10 -8.01
N HIS A 158 -25.87 -11.24 -7.58
CA HIS A 158 -25.27 -10.20 -8.42
C HIS A 158 -23.97 -10.65 -9.08
N LYS A 159 -23.50 -9.91 -10.09
CA LYS A 159 -22.26 -10.16 -10.83
C LYS A 159 -21.14 -9.21 -10.36
N PRO A 160 -20.30 -9.61 -9.38
CA PRO A 160 -19.15 -8.80 -8.97
C PRO A 160 -17.95 -8.97 -9.92
N LEU A 161 -17.23 -7.87 -10.17
CA LEU A 161 -15.90 -7.87 -10.76
C LEU A 161 -14.86 -7.47 -9.72
N LEU A 162 -14.01 -8.41 -9.33
CA LEU A 162 -12.89 -8.16 -8.42
C LEU A 162 -11.64 -7.74 -9.21
N LEU A 163 -11.10 -6.57 -8.91
CA LEU A 163 -9.87 -6.04 -9.48
C LEU A 163 -8.77 -6.06 -8.42
N GLU A 164 -7.61 -6.63 -8.76
CA GLU A 164 -6.42 -6.64 -7.89
C GLU A 164 -5.24 -6.06 -8.68
N ALA A 165 -4.50 -5.14 -8.05
CA ALA A 165 -3.39 -4.45 -8.69
C ALA A 165 -2.14 -5.34 -8.80
N LYS A 166 -2.03 -6.36 -7.93
CA LYS A 166 -0.94 -7.33 -7.93
C LYS A 166 -1.27 -8.54 -8.81
N HIS A 167 -0.24 -9.32 -9.11
CA HIS A 167 -0.36 -10.62 -9.78
C HIS A 167 -0.92 -11.73 -8.87
N ARG A 168 -1.42 -11.40 -7.68
CA ARG A 168 -1.93 -12.35 -6.69
C ARG A 168 -3.01 -11.74 -5.82
N ILE A 169 -3.91 -12.59 -5.32
CA ILE A 169 -4.86 -12.26 -4.27
C ILE A 169 -4.23 -12.41 -2.86
N GLY A 170 -5.01 -12.14 -1.81
CA GLY A 170 -4.63 -12.22 -0.40
C GLY A 170 -4.25 -10.88 0.23
N GLY A 171 -3.99 -9.85 -0.60
CA GLY A 171 -3.64 -8.52 -0.13
C GLY A 171 -2.37 -8.51 0.75
N ARG A 172 -2.55 -8.17 2.03
CA ARG A 172 -1.46 -8.16 3.03
C ARG A 172 -1.09 -9.54 3.55
N SER A 173 -1.94 -10.55 3.34
CA SER A 173 -1.61 -11.95 3.64
C SER A 173 -1.00 -12.59 2.40
N PHE A 174 0.11 -13.29 2.58
CA PHE A 174 0.81 -13.99 1.51
C PHE A 174 1.64 -15.12 2.07
N THR A 175 1.35 -16.33 1.61
CA THR A 175 2.11 -17.53 1.94
C THR A 175 3.08 -17.77 0.80
N GLN A 176 4.38 -17.82 1.12
CA GLN A 176 5.46 -17.99 0.16
C GLN A 176 6.16 -19.34 0.39
N PRO A 177 6.31 -20.19 -0.64
CA PRO A 177 7.12 -21.39 -0.52
C PRO A 177 8.59 -21.08 -0.22
N LEU A 178 9.20 -21.80 0.73
CA LEU A 178 10.65 -21.69 0.98
C LEU A 178 11.41 -22.41 -0.12
N ARG A 179 12.43 -21.72 -0.67
CA ARG A 179 13.31 -22.33 -1.68
C ARG A 179 14.22 -23.41 -1.10
N SER A 180 14.60 -23.29 0.17
CA SER A 180 15.56 -24.17 0.84
C SER A 180 14.96 -25.49 1.30
N THR A 181 13.64 -25.54 1.45
CA THR A 181 12.95 -26.66 2.09
C THR A 181 11.68 -26.93 1.30
N PRO A 182 11.69 -27.98 0.44
CA PRO A 182 10.49 -28.44 -0.23
C PRO A 182 9.36 -28.65 0.78
N ASP A 183 8.13 -28.29 0.41
CA ASP A 183 6.91 -28.37 1.22
C ASP A 183 6.83 -27.42 2.43
N ALA A 184 7.83 -26.58 2.68
CA ALA A 184 7.75 -25.53 3.68
C ALA A 184 7.27 -24.20 3.07
N VAL A 185 6.49 -23.46 3.85
CA VAL A 185 6.01 -22.11 3.50
C VAL A 185 6.32 -21.12 4.61
N ILE A 186 6.37 -19.83 4.25
CA ILE A 186 6.48 -18.70 5.17
C ILE A 186 5.34 -17.73 4.93
N ASP A 187 4.66 -17.34 6.00
CA ASP A 187 3.66 -16.28 5.95
C ASP A 187 4.31 -14.92 6.06
N MET A 188 4.17 -14.13 4.99
CA MET A 188 4.70 -12.77 4.84
C MET A 188 3.67 -11.72 5.29
N GLY A 189 2.76 -12.09 6.21
CA GLY A 189 1.58 -11.30 6.57
C GLY A 189 0.88 -11.81 7.83
N ALA A 190 -0.46 -11.89 7.79
CA ALA A 190 -1.22 -12.42 8.92
C ALA A 190 -0.92 -13.92 9.10
N ALA A 191 -0.20 -14.26 10.17
CA ALA A 191 0.26 -15.62 10.45
C ALA A 191 -0.55 -16.32 11.56
N TRP A 192 -1.30 -15.57 12.38
CA TRP A 192 -2.10 -16.13 13.46
C TRP A 192 -3.52 -15.56 13.47
N ILE A 193 -4.46 -16.44 13.75
CA ILE A 193 -5.84 -16.11 14.11
C ILE A 193 -6.14 -16.61 15.52
N ASN A 194 -7.07 -15.96 16.19
CA ASN A 194 -7.44 -16.34 17.54
C ASN A 194 -8.93 -16.66 17.66
N LYS A 195 -9.24 -17.85 18.15
CA LYS A 195 -10.63 -18.33 18.24
C LYS A 195 -11.52 -17.46 19.14
N ASN A 196 -10.97 -16.89 20.19
CA ASN A 196 -11.73 -16.19 21.23
C ASN A 196 -11.88 -14.69 20.92
N ILE A 197 -10.82 -14.02 20.47
CA ILE A 197 -10.88 -12.58 20.15
C ILE A 197 -11.19 -12.29 18.67
N GLN A 198 -11.06 -13.27 17.77
CA GLN A 198 -11.40 -13.15 16.35
C GLN A 198 -12.38 -14.25 15.90
N PRO A 199 -13.53 -14.45 16.60
CA PRO A 199 -14.44 -15.56 16.34
C PRO A 199 -15.02 -15.52 14.92
N THR A 200 -15.26 -14.33 14.36
CA THR A 200 -15.77 -14.17 12.99
C THR A 200 -14.78 -14.67 11.95
N VAL A 201 -13.48 -14.40 12.11
CA VAL A 201 -12.44 -14.88 11.19
C VAL A 201 -12.25 -16.38 11.34
N TYR A 202 -12.30 -16.89 12.58
CA TYR A 202 -12.21 -18.32 12.84
C TYR A 202 -13.37 -19.10 12.20
N ALA A 203 -14.60 -18.58 12.29
CA ALA A 203 -15.77 -19.18 11.65
C ALA A 203 -15.66 -19.24 10.12
N LEU A 204 -14.91 -18.32 9.49
CA LEU A 204 -14.64 -18.41 8.04
C LEU A 204 -13.73 -19.59 7.70
N CYS A 205 -12.80 -19.96 8.58
CA CYS A 205 -11.97 -21.14 8.38
C CYS A 205 -12.84 -22.40 8.33
N GLU A 206 -13.79 -22.52 9.26
CA GLU A 206 -14.76 -23.62 9.28
C GLU A 206 -15.67 -23.60 8.04
N LYS A 207 -16.22 -22.43 7.69
CA LYS A 207 -17.10 -22.24 6.51
C LYS A 207 -16.44 -22.66 5.20
N PHE A 208 -15.15 -22.41 5.06
CA PHE A 208 -14.40 -22.73 3.85
C PHE A 208 -13.56 -24.01 3.98
N SER A 209 -13.76 -24.78 5.07
CA SER A 209 -13.05 -26.03 5.34
C SER A 209 -11.52 -25.89 5.29
N LEU A 210 -11.01 -24.78 5.82
CA LEU A 210 -9.57 -24.52 5.95
C LEU A 210 -9.03 -25.20 7.20
N GLU A 211 -7.87 -25.84 7.06
CA GLU A 211 -7.16 -26.43 8.18
C GLU A 211 -6.45 -25.35 9.03
N THR A 212 -6.50 -25.52 10.34
CA THR A 212 -5.82 -24.64 11.29
C THR A 212 -4.94 -25.47 12.22
N ILE A 213 -3.69 -25.04 12.40
CA ILE A 213 -2.73 -25.69 13.30
C ILE A 213 -2.68 -24.90 14.60
N ALA A 214 -2.85 -25.55 15.75
CA ALA A 214 -2.71 -24.89 17.04
C ALA A 214 -1.26 -24.43 17.24
N GLN A 215 -1.08 -23.15 17.57
CA GLN A 215 0.24 -22.62 17.90
C GLN A 215 0.76 -23.31 19.16
N TYR A 216 2.02 -23.74 19.12
CA TYR A 216 2.68 -24.24 20.31
C TYR A 216 2.91 -23.07 21.28
N THR A 217 2.25 -23.10 22.44
CA THR A 217 2.32 -22.04 23.46
C THR A 217 2.99 -22.47 24.76
N THR A 218 3.57 -23.68 24.80
CA THR A 218 4.23 -24.20 26.01
C THR A 218 5.73 -23.97 25.96
N GLY A 219 6.32 -23.67 27.12
CA GLY A 219 7.76 -23.40 27.28
C GLY A 219 8.08 -21.93 27.59
N ASP A 220 9.39 -21.67 27.75
CA ASP A 220 9.89 -20.33 28.04
C ASP A 220 9.72 -19.41 26.83
N THR A 221 9.28 -18.17 27.05
CA THR A 221 9.32 -17.12 26.03
C THR A 221 10.57 -16.27 26.23
N ILE A 222 11.27 -15.96 25.14
CA ILE A 222 12.36 -15.00 25.15
C ILE A 222 11.80 -13.66 24.67
N GLU A 223 11.85 -12.66 25.53
CA GLU A 223 11.43 -11.29 25.21
C GLU A 223 12.66 -10.39 25.20
N GLN A 224 12.67 -9.43 24.28
CA GLN A 224 13.66 -8.36 24.22
C GLN A 224 12.93 -7.02 24.34
N ASP A 225 13.31 -6.21 25.33
CA ASP A 225 12.75 -4.88 25.48
C ASP A 225 13.35 -3.87 24.49
N HIS A 226 12.82 -2.65 24.47
CA HIS A 226 13.33 -1.54 23.64
C HIS A 226 14.76 -1.11 24.02
N GLY A 227 15.23 -1.43 25.22
CA GLY A 227 16.60 -1.18 25.67
C GLY A 227 17.60 -2.25 25.23
N GLY A 228 17.10 -3.31 24.58
CA GLY A 228 17.90 -4.45 24.13
C GLY A 228 18.13 -5.52 25.20
N ASN A 229 17.53 -5.39 26.39
CA ASN A 229 17.65 -6.41 27.44
C ASN A 229 16.84 -7.64 27.04
N ILE A 230 17.48 -8.80 27.08
CA ILE A 230 16.85 -10.08 26.81
C ILE A 230 16.52 -10.72 28.15
N TYR A 231 15.26 -11.08 28.35
CA TYR A 231 14.82 -11.80 29.52
C TYR A 231 14.00 -13.02 29.11
N ARG A 232 14.17 -14.07 29.92
CA ARG A 232 13.38 -15.28 29.83
C ARG A 232 12.13 -15.06 30.68
N ALA A 233 10.98 -14.99 30.04
CA ALA A 233 9.69 -14.98 30.71
C ALA A 233 9.22 -16.44 30.88
N PRO A 234 9.00 -16.92 32.12
CA PRO A 234 8.31 -18.18 32.32
C PRO A 234 6.90 -18.09 31.73
N GLU A 235 6.37 -19.22 31.26
CA GLU A 235 5.08 -19.33 30.58
C GLU A 235 4.03 -18.38 31.18
N ARG A 236 3.61 -17.35 30.42
CA ARG A 236 2.33 -16.71 30.70
C ARG A 236 1.28 -17.69 30.24
N ARG A 237 0.64 -18.38 31.19
CA ARG A 237 -0.61 -19.09 30.94
C ARG A 237 -1.61 -18.05 30.46
N LEU A 238 -1.72 -17.89 29.14
CA LEU A 238 -2.76 -17.09 28.53
C LEU A 238 -4.04 -17.90 28.66
N GLU A 239 -4.62 -17.89 29.86
CA GLU A 239 -5.91 -18.50 30.12
C GLU A 239 -6.90 -17.88 29.11
N ASN A 240 -7.44 -18.72 28.23
CA ASN A 240 -8.38 -18.36 27.16
C ASN A 240 -7.80 -17.73 25.89
N VAL A 241 -6.61 -18.10 25.44
CA VAL A 241 -6.05 -17.60 24.16
C VAL A 241 -5.54 -18.75 23.29
N SER A 242 -6.37 -19.21 22.34
CA SER A 242 -5.98 -20.25 21.38
C SER A 242 -5.59 -19.60 20.04
N TYR A 243 -4.29 -19.42 19.84
CA TYR A 243 -3.74 -19.00 18.55
C TYR A 243 -3.67 -20.19 17.61
N HIS A 244 -4.12 -19.98 16.39
CA HIS A 244 -4.02 -20.96 15.34
C HIS A 244 -3.37 -20.34 14.10
N HIS A 245 -2.49 -21.10 13.47
CA HIS A 245 -1.91 -20.78 12.17
C HIS A 245 -2.83 -21.34 11.08
N ILE A 246 -3.10 -20.56 10.02
CA ILE A 246 -3.77 -21.07 8.83
C ILE A 246 -2.66 -21.45 7.86
N GLY A 247 -2.40 -22.75 7.70
CA GLY A 247 -1.58 -23.21 6.58
C GLY A 247 -2.43 -23.13 5.32
N LEU A 248 -2.20 -22.13 4.46
CA LEU A 248 -2.68 -22.19 3.09
C LEU A 248 -1.76 -23.15 2.35
N VAL A 249 -2.10 -24.44 2.35
CA VAL A 249 -1.41 -25.50 1.59
C VAL A 249 -1.70 -25.38 0.10
#